data_AF-A0A2G5K2R4-F1
#
_entry.id   AF-A0A2G5K2R4-F1
#
_cell.length_a   1.000
_cell.length_b   1.000
_cell.length_c   1.000
_cell.angle_alpha   90.00
_cell.angle_beta   90.00
_cell.angle_gamma   90.00
#
_symmetry.space_group_name_H-M   'P 1'
#
loop_
_entity.id
_entity.type
_entity.pdbx_description
1 polymer ?
#
loop_
_entity_poly.entity_id
_entity_poly.type
_entity_poly.pdbx_seq_one_letter_code
_entity_poly.pdbx_strand_id
1 'polypeptide(L)'
;MQLLKKIVLYIIVFTVVGAISFFAQTSLMGAVDSDFIPLLKKSYLFHFLFSLVLVISFLMLSNIQKFFEQLGFLYIGLLVFKIVFFTTMFFPQLMADQPLPHFYRAMILIPIFIFLTLEVIFVSKIIHKK
;
A
#
# COMPACT_ATOMS: atom_id res chain seq x y z
N MET A 1 1.79 10.46 -24.44
CA MET A 1 2.28 9.06 -24.54
C MET A 1 3.20 8.63 -23.38
N GLN A 2 4.19 9.44 -22.96
CA GLN A 2 5.15 9.04 -21.91
C GLN A 2 4.52 8.86 -20.51
N LEU A 3 3.51 9.66 -20.16
CA LEU A 3 2.78 9.56 -18.87
C LEU A 3 2.03 8.22 -18.75
N LEU A 4 1.28 7.85 -19.79
CA LEU A 4 0.52 6.60 -19.83
C LEU A 4 1.44 5.38 -19.65
N LYS A 5 2.61 5.37 -20.32
CA LYS A 5 3.62 4.31 -20.16
C LYS A 5 4.07 4.14 -18.70
N LYS A 6 4.26 5.25 -17.97
CA LYS A 6 4.62 5.20 -16.54
C LYS A 6 3.48 4.68 -15.68
N ILE A 7 2.24 5.12 -15.92
CA ILE A 7 1.08 4.65 -15.17
C ILE A 7 0.91 3.13 -15.36
N VAL A 8 0.98 2.65 -16.60
CA VAL A 8 0.91 1.21 -16.92
C VAL A 8 2.05 0.46 -16.23
N LEU A 9 3.29 0.99 -16.26
CA LEU A 9 4.42 0.39 -15.55
C LEU A 9 4.16 0.28 -14.04
N TYR A 10 3.65 1.33 -13.41
CA TYR A 10 3.37 1.32 -11.97
C TYR A 10 2.28 0.29 -11.63
N ILE A 11 1.20 0.23 -12.40
CA ILE A 11 0.15 -0.79 -12.23
C ILE A 11 0.75 -2.20 -12.31
N ILE A 12 1.57 -2.46 -13.34
CA ILE A 12 2.21 -3.77 -13.52
C ILE A 12 3.10 -4.10 -12.32
N VAL A 13 4.00 -3.19 -11.91
CA VAL A 13 4.92 -3.45 -10.80
C VAL A 13 4.18 -3.70 -9.50
N PHE A 14 3.20 -2.85 -9.16
CA PHE A 14 2.38 -3.02 -7.96
C PHE A 14 1.61 -4.35 -7.97
N THR A 15 1.06 -4.72 -9.13
CA THR A 15 0.28 -5.96 -9.27
C THR A 15 1.19 -7.19 -9.13
N VAL A 16 2.33 -7.20 -9.82
CA VAL A 16 3.28 -8.32 -9.79
C VAL A 16 3.86 -8.49 -8.38
N VAL A 17 4.38 -7.41 -7.78
CA VAL A 17 4.96 -7.48 -6.43
C VAL A 17 3.88 -7.84 -5.41
N GLY A 18 2.71 -7.19 -5.48
CA GLY A 18 1.59 -7.49 -4.58
C GLY A 18 1.13 -8.95 -4.68
N ALA A 19 1.00 -9.50 -5.89
CA ALA A 19 0.61 -10.88 -6.11
C ALA A 19 1.67 -11.86 -5.60
N ILE A 20 2.95 -11.67 -5.98
CA ILE A 20 4.06 -12.52 -5.50
C ILE A 20 4.10 -12.52 -3.97
N SER A 21 4.02 -11.34 -3.36
CA SER A 21 4.04 -11.20 -1.92
C SER A 21 2.85 -11.86 -1.25
N PHE A 22 1.63 -11.71 -1.78
CA PHE A 22 0.44 -12.36 -1.24
C PHE A 22 0.56 -13.88 -1.29
N PHE A 23 0.91 -14.43 -2.46
CA PHE A 23 1.06 -15.88 -2.61
C PHE A 23 2.22 -16.43 -1.76
N ALA A 24 3.33 -15.70 -1.65
CA ALA A 24 4.44 -16.07 -0.78
C ALA A 24 4.01 -16.10 0.68
N GLN A 25 3.33 -15.05 1.18
CA GLN A 25 2.83 -15.00 2.54
C GLN A 25 1.85 -16.15 2.82
N THR A 26 0.86 -16.39 1.94
CA THR A 26 -0.10 -17.48 2.15
C THR A 26 0.53 -18.86 2.10
N SER A 27 1.55 -19.06 1.25
CA SER A 27 2.24 -20.35 1.14
C SER A 27 3.11 -20.64 2.37
N LEU A 28 3.76 -19.61 2.92
CA LEU A 28 4.57 -19.73 4.14
C LEU A 28 3.74 -19.97 5.41
N MET A 29 2.47 -19.57 5.40
CA MET A 29 1.57 -19.73 6.56
C MET A 29 0.97 -21.15 6.69
N GLY A 30 1.16 -22.04 5.71
CA GLY A 30 0.75 -23.45 5.81
C GLY A 30 -0.77 -23.64 5.88
N ALA A 31 -1.27 -24.45 6.83
CA ALA A 31 -2.69 -24.66 7.07
C ALA A 31 -3.30 -23.40 7.71
N VAL A 32 -3.72 -22.45 6.86
CA VAL A 32 -4.29 -21.19 7.29
C VAL A 32 -5.73 -21.39 7.74
N ASP A 33 -6.09 -20.74 8.84
CA ASP A 33 -7.49 -20.61 9.26
C ASP A 33 -8.32 -19.98 8.13
N SER A 34 -9.40 -20.63 7.68
CA SER A 34 -10.14 -20.22 6.48
C SER A 34 -10.67 -18.80 6.58
N ASP A 35 -10.92 -18.33 7.80
CA ASP A 35 -11.47 -17.01 8.09
C ASP A 35 -10.41 -15.90 8.01
N PHE A 36 -9.12 -16.24 8.06
CA PHE A 36 -8.02 -15.27 7.99
C PHE A 36 -7.71 -14.82 6.56
N ILE A 37 -7.79 -15.70 5.57
CA ILE A 37 -7.43 -15.40 4.18
C ILE A 37 -8.25 -14.22 3.60
N PRO A 38 -9.57 -14.13 3.79
CA PRO A 38 -10.35 -12.97 3.34
C PRO A 38 -9.90 -11.67 4.00
N LEU A 39 -9.54 -11.71 5.29
CA LEU A 39 -9.04 -10.55 6.03
C LEU A 39 -7.68 -10.09 5.49
N LEU A 40 -6.76 -11.03 5.26
CA LEU A 40 -5.46 -10.76 4.67
C LEU A 40 -5.60 -10.14 3.27
N LYS A 41 -6.49 -10.70 2.43
CA LYS A 41 -6.78 -10.16 1.10
C LYS A 41 -7.31 -8.73 1.17
N LYS A 42 -8.18 -8.41 2.13
CA LYS A 42 -8.66 -7.03 2.36
C LYS A 42 -7.50 -6.09 2.70
N SER A 43 -6.57 -6.51 3.57
CA SER A 43 -5.38 -5.70 3.90
C SER A 43 -4.50 -5.44 2.68
N TYR A 44 -4.16 -6.50 1.92
CA TYR A 44 -3.41 -6.37 0.68
C TYR A 44 -4.07 -5.41 -0.31
N LEU A 45 -5.39 -5.55 -0.52
CA LEU A 45 -6.13 -4.72 -1.45
C LEU A 45 -6.17 -3.26 -1.01
N PHE A 46 -6.35 -3.00 0.29
CA PHE A 46 -6.31 -1.65 0.84
C PHE A 46 -4.98 -0.96 0.53
N HIS A 47 -3.87 -1.61 0.87
CA HIS A 47 -2.54 -1.02 0.69
C HIS A 47 -2.16 -0.90 -0.79
N PHE A 48 -2.52 -1.89 -1.62
CA PHE A 48 -2.36 -1.85 -3.07
C PHE A 48 -3.07 -0.63 -3.68
N LEU A 49 -4.38 -0.49 -3.44
CA LEU A 49 -5.20 0.56 -4.05
C LEU A 49 -4.75 1.93 -3.58
N PHE A 50 -4.55 2.10 -2.26
CA PHE A 50 -4.14 3.38 -1.70
C PHE A 50 -2.80 3.84 -2.28
N SER A 51 -1.78 2.98 -2.25
CA SER A 51 -0.46 3.34 -2.75
C SER A 51 -0.44 3.58 -4.26
N LEU A 52 -1.18 2.79 -5.03
CA LEU A 52 -1.26 2.97 -6.48
C LEU A 52 -1.93 4.30 -6.84
N VAL A 53 -3.07 4.61 -6.21
CA VAL A 53 -3.76 5.90 -6.38
C VAL A 53 -2.83 7.04 -5.99
N LEU A 54 -2.17 6.97 -4.84
CA LEU A 54 -1.24 7.99 -4.36
C LEU A 54 -0.12 8.24 -5.38
N VAL A 55 0.57 7.19 -5.84
CA VAL A 55 1.69 7.33 -6.78
C VAL A 55 1.22 7.92 -8.12
N ILE A 56 0.06 7.50 -8.62
CA ILE A 56 -0.52 8.05 -9.85
C ILE A 56 -0.89 9.53 -9.65
N SER A 57 -1.54 9.89 -8.54
CA SER A 57 -1.86 11.28 -8.20
C SER A 57 -0.61 12.15 -8.13
N PHE A 58 0.46 11.65 -7.50
CA PHE A 58 1.74 12.36 -7.43
C PHE A 58 2.37 12.56 -8.80
N LEU A 59 2.33 11.54 -9.66
CA LEU A 59 2.83 11.63 -11.03
C LEU A 59 2.04 12.66 -11.86
N MET A 60 0.74 12.82 -11.61
CA MET A 60 -0.08 13.84 -12.27
C MET A 60 0.24 15.23 -11.72
N LEU A 61 0.26 15.39 -10.39
CA LEU A 61 0.54 16.66 -9.70
C LEU A 61 1.95 17.17 -9.94
N SER A 62 2.94 16.29 -10.18
CA SER A 62 4.33 16.70 -10.44
C SER A 62 4.49 17.55 -11.70
N ASN A 63 3.50 17.56 -12.61
CA ASN A 63 3.52 18.41 -13.80
C ASN A 63 3.02 19.84 -13.52
N ILE A 64 2.55 20.12 -12.30
CA ILE A 64 2.03 21.43 -11.88
C ILE A 64 3.02 22.04 -10.88
N GLN A 65 3.73 23.08 -11.30
CA GLN A 65 4.87 23.67 -10.57
C GLN A 65 4.55 24.01 -9.10
N LYS A 66 3.37 24.60 -8.83
CA LYS A 66 2.92 24.97 -7.47
C LYS A 66 2.83 23.75 -6.54
N PHE A 67 2.37 22.60 -7.04
CA PHE A 67 2.22 21.40 -6.22
C PHE A 67 3.54 20.65 -6.08
N PHE A 68 4.42 20.71 -7.09
CA PHE A 68 5.71 20.02 -7.09
C PHE A 68 6.55 20.34 -5.84
N GLU A 69 6.64 21.62 -5.46
CA GLU A 69 7.41 22.07 -4.28
C GLU A 69 6.84 21.55 -2.95
N GLN A 70 5.56 21.19 -2.91
CA GLN A 70 4.86 20.73 -1.71
C GLN A 70 4.65 19.21 -1.68
N LEU A 71 5.06 18.46 -2.72
CA LEU A 71 4.81 17.01 -2.81
C LEU A 71 5.39 16.24 -1.62
N GLY A 72 6.57 16.63 -1.12
CA GLY A 72 7.16 16.00 0.06
C GLY A 72 6.30 16.16 1.32
N PHE A 73 5.77 17.36 1.55
CA PHE A 73 4.87 17.63 2.67
C PHE A 73 3.53 16.89 2.53
N LEU A 74 2.94 16.94 1.32
CA LEU A 74 1.71 16.22 0.99
C LEU A 74 1.87 14.71 1.24
N TYR A 75 3.04 14.16 0.91
CA TYR A 75 3.33 12.74 1.08
C TYR A 75 3.26 12.32 2.53
N ILE A 76 3.90 13.07 3.43
CA ILE A 76 3.88 12.79 4.87
C ILE A 76 2.43 12.86 5.41
N GLY A 77 1.67 13.89 5.02
CA GLY A 77 0.26 14.01 5.42
C GLY A 77 -0.60 12.82 4.96
N LEU A 78 -0.42 12.38 3.71
CA LEU A 78 -1.13 11.21 3.19
C LEU A 78 -0.69 9.89 3.82
N LEU A 79 0.57 9.76 4.23
CA LEU A 79 1.05 8.60 5.00
C LEU A 79 0.35 8.52 6.36
N VAL A 80 0.26 9.63 7.09
CA VAL A 80 -0.47 9.68 8.36
C VAL A 80 -1.94 9.34 8.15
N PHE A 81 -2.56 9.94 7.13
CA PHE A 81 -3.95 9.64 6.76
C PHE A 81 -4.16 8.15 6.44
N LYS A 82 -3.25 7.53 5.67
CA LYS A 82 -3.28 6.11 5.33
C LYS A 82 -3.27 5.22 6.57
N ILE A 83 -2.39 5.53 7.52
CA ILE A 83 -2.26 4.77 8.77
C ILE A 83 -3.55 4.87 9.58
N VAL A 84 -4.06 6.08 9.78
CA VAL A 84 -5.33 6.30 10.51
C VAL A 84 -6.50 5.60 9.80
N PHE A 85 -6.57 5.70 8.47
CA PHE A 85 -7.66 5.09 7.71
C PHE A 85 -7.59 3.55 7.76
N PHE A 86 -6.39 2.98 7.68
CA PHE A 86 -6.20 1.55 7.86
C PHE A 86 -6.59 1.09 9.27
N THR A 87 -6.07 1.75 10.31
CA THR A 87 -6.33 1.32 11.70
C THR A 87 -7.80 1.47 12.09
N THR A 88 -8.49 2.48 11.57
CA THR A 88 -9.95 2.62 11.77
C THR A 88 -10.73 1.52 11.04
N MET A 89 -10.37 1.19 9.81
CA MET A 89 -11.05 0.14 9.02
C MET A 89 -10.83 -1.27 9.59
N PHE A 90 -9.65 -1.52 10.16
CA PHE A 90 -9.27 -2.81 10.75
C PHE A 90 -9.32 -2.81 12.28
N PHE A 91 -9.99 -1.83 12.89
CA PHE A 91 -10.00 -1.65 14.34
C PHE A 91 -10.43 -2.92 15.10
N PRO A 92 -11.54 -3.60 14.76
CA PRO A 92 -11.97 -4.80 15.50
C PRO A 92 -10.98 -5.97 15.41
N GLN A 93 -10.23 -6.08 14.31
CA GLN A 93 -9.27 -7.17 14.10
C GLN A 93 -7.90 -6.85 14.71
N LEU A 94 -7.54 -5.57 14.78
CA LEU A 94 -6.32 -5.10 15.43
C LEU A 94 -6.49 -5.07 16.95
N MET A 95 -7.66 -4.66 17.44
CA MET A 95 -8.01 -4.62 18.86
C MET A 95 -8.50 -5.98 19.36
N ALA A 96 -8.48 -6.21 20.67
CA ALA A 96 -8.79 -7.50 21.28
C ALA A 96 -10.28 -7.90 21.19
N ASP A 97 -11.08 -7.16 20.42
CA ASP A 97 -12.53 -7.32 20.31
C ASP A 97 -12.93 -8.56 19.49
N GLN A 98 -12.04 -9.06 18.64
CA GLN A 98 -12.19 -10.33 17.92
C GLN A 98 -11.14 -11.34 18.44
N PRO A 99 -11.48 -12.65 18.52
CA PRO A 99 -10.54 -13.70 18.93
C PRO A 99 -9.55 -14.03 17.79
N LEU A 100 -8.85 -13.01 17.27
CA LEU A 100 -7.77 -13.21 16.31
C LEU A 100 -6.44 -13.40 17.08
N PRO A 101 -5.75 -14.55 16.93
CA PRO A 101 -4.41 -14.77 17.47
C PRO A 101 -3.45 -13.62 17.15
N HIS A 102 -2.60 -13.25 18.11
CA HIS A 102 -1.61 -12.18 17.93
C HIS A 102 -0.72 -12.37 16.69
N PHE A 103 -0.41 -13.62 16.34
CA PHE A 103 0.31 -13.96 15.12
C PHE A 103 -0.41 -13.45 13.87
N TYR A 104 -1.70 -13.73 13.70
CA TYR A 104 -2.48 -13.27 12.56
C TYR A 104 -2.67 -11.75 12.53
N ARG A 105 -2.71 -11.09 13.69
CA ARG A 105 -2.70 -9.62 13.77
C ARG A 105 -1.40 -9.04 13.21
N ALA A 106 -0.25 -9.65 13.49
CA ALA A 106 1.01 -9.20 12.90
C ALA A 106 1.04 -9.44 11.38
N MET A 107 0.48 -10.57 10.92
CA MET A 107 0.43 -10.92 9.50
C MET A 107 -0.39 -9.96 8.64
N ILE A 108 -1.47 -9.35 9.15
CA ILE A 108 -2.23 -8.34 8.41
C ILE A 108 -1.48 -7.01 8.23
N LEU A 109 -0.37 -6.80 8.95
CA LEU A 109 0.48 -5.60 8.85
C LEU A 109 1.59 -5.76 7.80
N ILE A 110 1.94 -6.98 7.40
CA ILE A 110 2.97 -7.24 6.38
C ILE A 110 2.76 -6.44 5.09
N PRO A 111 1.53 -6.33 4.54
CA PRO A 111 1.29 -5.56 3.31
C PRO A 111 1.71 -4.09 3.42
N ILE A 112 1.69 -3.50 4.62
CA ILE A 112 2.12 -2.11 4.86
C ILE A 112 3.54 -1.94 4.33
N PHE A 113 4.48 -2.79 4.76
CA PHE A 113 5.89 -2.66 4.42
C PHE A 113 6.14 -2.84 2.92
N ILE A 114 5.42 -3.77 2.30
CA ILE A 114 5.57 -4.12 0.89
C ILE A 114 5.16 -2.93 0.01
N PHE A 115 3.95 -2.42 0.22
CA PHE A 115 3.43 -1.34 -0.59
C PHE A 115 4.04 0.01 -0.23
N LEU A 116 4.39 0.25 1.04
CA LEU A 116 5.12 1.45 1.45
C LEU A 116 6.50 1.52 0.79
N THR A 117 7.22 0.40 0.70
CA THR A 117 8.53 0.36 0.03
C THR A 117 8.41 0.76 -1.44
N LEU A 118 7.44 0.18 -2.16
CA LEU A 118 7.17 0.57 -3.55
C LEU A 118 6.79 2.05 -3.67
N GLU A 119 5.91 2.50 -2.79
CA GLU A 119 5.43 3.88 -2.75
C GLU A 119 6.59 4.87 -2.58
N VAL A 120 7.46 4.66 -1.59
CA VAL A 120 8.65 5.50 -1.35
C VAL A 120 9.58 5.51 -2.58
N ILE A 121 9.84 4.34 -3.19
CA ILE A 121 10.70 4.24 -4.38
C ILE A 121 10.13 5.09 -5.53
N PHE A 122 8.83 4.99 -5.81
CA PHE A 122 8.22 5.71 -6.93
C PHE A 122 8.01 7.19 -6.63
N VAL A 123 7.53 7.54 -5.44
CA VAL A 123 7.33 8.93 -5.01
C VAL A 123 8.67 9.68 -5.00
N SER A 124 9.73 9.07 -4.45
CA SER A 124 11.07 9.68 -4.45
C SER A 124 11.57 9.94 -5.88
N LYS A 125 11.38 8.99 -6.81
CA LYS A 125 11.72 9.17 -8.23
C LYS A 125 10.91 10.27 -8.91
N ILE A 126 9.68 10.55 -8.46
CA ILE A 126 8.84 11.63 -8.99
C ILE A 126 9.32 12.98 -8.46
N ILE A 127 9.61 13.08 -7.16
CA ILE A 127 10.06 14.32 -6.51
C ILE A 127 11.46 14.73 -6.96
N HIS A 128 12.39 13.80 -7.12
CA HIS A 128 13.78 14.09 -7.52
C HIS A 128 13.98 14.19 -9.03
N LYS A 129 12.90 14.29 -9.81
CA LYS A 129 12.98 14.31 -11.28
C LYS A 129 13.30 15.69 -11.88
N LYS A 130 13.68 16.66 -11.04
CA LYS A 130 14.30 17.92 -11.47
C LYS A 130 15.81 17.74 -11.58
#